data_AF-A0A9E1IN95-F1
#
_entry.id   AF-A0A9E1IN95-F1
#
_cell.length_a   1.000
_cell.length_b   1.000
_cell.length_c   1.000
_cell.angle_alpha   90.00
_cell.angle_beta   90.00
_cell.angle_gamma   90.00
#
_symmetry.space_group_name_H-M   'P 1'
#
loop_
_entity.id
_entity.type
_entity.pdbx_description
1 polymer ?
#
loop_
_entity_poly.entity_id
_entity_poly.type
_entity_poly.pdbx_seq_one_letter_code
_entity_poly.pdbx_strand_id
1 'polypeptide(L)'
;MADPAKGADVEKIDWSMLPSTILPLFYPGQSSYQWVRSEEHKRVAKAVENGDPCLECHREEERDLGTALVVEHSIEPNPVEGKVSLVPLEVQAAHDEVYLYMRFSWKSSGESPGDMGNFMRYDGSKWQWYGNHRQHEAVVEDGQPAIYPDRLGIMIGDEGVGLFPQQGCWMTCHDSLVGMPEQAIEDEVVQHPVLGSVYKQFGLSNNMVRKFIPESRGDETTWDAVVSADELKALREEGKFLDLIIWDAALTNPVGVAADFNVLDFKAPDEGRSQLWPNGKMRHGPAHVFDKAA
;
A
#
# COMPACT_ATOMS: atom_id res chain seq x y z
N MET A 1 21.60 14.90 19.90
CA MET A 1 20.48 13.98 19.70
C MET A 1 20.80 12.72 20.47
N ALA A 2 19.93 12.27 21.35
CA ALA A 2 20.13 10.99 22.05
C ALA A 2 20.13 9.87 21.00
N ASP A 3 21.06 8.92 21.13
CA ASP A 3 21.02 7.69 20.34
C ASP A 3 19.65 7.04 20.64
N PRO A 4 18.79 6.74 19.64
CA PRO A 4 17.55 6.05 19.92
C PRO A 4 17.89 4.78 20.71
N ALA A 5 17.09 4.50 21.74
CA ALA A 5 17.25 3.27 22.49
C ALA A 5 17.34 2.10 21.49
N LYS A 6 18.23 1.14 21.76
CA LYS A 6 18.37 -0.06 20.94
C LYS A 6 17.44 -1.10 21.55
N GLY A 7 16.44 -1.53 20.79
CA GLY A 7 15.64 -2.68 21.20
C GLY A 7 16.48 -3.91 21.40
N ALA A 8 15.89 -4.91 22.06
CA ALA A 8 16.40 -6.28 22.02
C ALA A 8 16.78 -6.64 20.57
N ASP A 9 17.92 -7.30 20.45
CA ASP A 9 18.39 -7.85 19.20
C ASP A 9 17.35 -8.84 18.68
N VAL A 10 16.66 -8.48 17.58
CA VAL A 10 15.55 -9.26 17.02
C VAL A 10 15.99 -10.69 16.69
N GLU A 11 17.29 -10.90 16.40
CA GLU A 11 17.88 -12.22 16.17
C GLU A 11 17.94 -13.10 17.41
N LYS A 12 17.84 -12.52 18.62
CA LYS A 12 17.84 -13.25 19.90
C LYS A 12 16.45 -13.66 20.37
N ILE A 13 15.40 -13.18 19.71
CA ILE A 13 14.02 -13.59 20.01
C ILE A 13 13.85 -15.02 19.50
N ASP A 14 13.57 -15.95 20.42
CA ASP A 14 13.20 -17.32 20.04
C ASP A 14 11.74 -17.36 19.57
N TRP A 15 11.55 -17.02 18.30
CA TRP A 15 10.24 -17.03 17.64
C TRP A 15 9.58 -18.41 17.64
N SER A 16 10.32 -19.50 17.82
CA SER A 16 9.73 -20.86 17.84
C SER A 16 8.88 -21.11 19.09
N MET A 17 9.10 -20.33 20.15
CA MET A 17 8.31 -20.41 21.38
C MET A 17 7.08 -19.49 21.38
N LEU A 18 6.94 -18.63 20.38
CA LEU A 18 5.86 -17.65 20.32
C LEU A 18 4.67 -18.19 19.51
N PRO A 19 3.42 -17.90 19.92
CA PRO A 19 2.26 -18.26 19.13
C PRO A 19 2.31 -17.60 17.75
N SER A 20 1.82 -18.32 16.75
CA SER A 20 1.66 -17.84 15.37
C SER A 20 0.19 -17.77 15.03
N THR A 21 -0.21 -16.65 14.43
CA THR A 21 -1.54 -16.44 13.86
C THR A 21 -1.43 -16.42 12.35
N ILE A 22 -2.28 -17.17 11.66
CA ILE A 22 -2.36 -17.14 10.20
C ILE A 22 -3.47 -16.16 9.80
N LEU A 23 -3.09 -15.10 9.10
CA LEU A 23 -4.01 -14.14 8.50
C LEU A 23 -4.18 -14.46 6.99
N PRO A 24 -5.38 -14.87 6.55
CA PRO A 24 -5.66 -15.08 5.13
C PRO A 24 -5.79 -13.73 4.41
N LEU A 25 -4.79 -13.36 3.60
CA LEU A 25 -4.86 -12.18 2.75
C LEU A 25 -5.36 -12.56 1.37
N PHE A 26 -6.53 -12.06 0.96
CA PHE A 26 -7.09 -12.35 -0.36
C PHE A 26 -6.84 -11.23 -1.37
N TYR A 27 -6.96 -11.55 -2.65
CA TYR A 27 -6.90 -10.57 -3.72
C TYR A 27 -8.20 -9.75 -3.80
N PRO A 28 -8.19 -8.43 -3.56
CA PRO A 28 -9.42 -7.64 -3.43
C PRO A 28 -9.98 -7.11 -4.75
N GLY A 29 -9.29 -7.32 -5.88
CA GLY A 29 -9.60 -6.63 -7.13
C GLY A 29 -9.58 -5.11 -6.97
N GLN A 30 -10.44 -4.40 -7.68
CA GLN A 30 -10.65 -2.95 -7.58
C GLN A 30 -11.83 -2.59 -6.66
N SER A 31 -12.02 -3.30 -5.53
CA SER A 31 -13.04 -2.98 -4.53
C SER A 31 -12.72 -1.67 -3.78
N SER A 32 -13.08 -0.53 -4.36
CA SER A 32 -12.83 0.78 -3.75
C SER A 32 -13.69 1.02 -2.50
N TYR A 33 -13.32 2.02 -1.70
CA TYR A 33 -14.12 2.46 -0.57
C TYR A 33 -15.53 2.92 -0.99
N GLN A 34 -15.63 3.57 -2.14
CA GLN A 34 -16.90 3.98 -2.73
C GLN A 34 -17.72 2.76 -3.18
N TRP A 35 -17.06 1.77 -3.80
CA TRP A 35 -17.75 0.57 -4.26
C TRP A 35 -18.34 -0.24 -3.09
N VAL A 36 -17.57 -0.46 -2.01
CA VAL A 36 -18.08 -1.20 -0.82
C VAL A 36 -19.22 -0.47 -0.11
N ARG A 37 -19.37 0.83 -0.35
CA ARG A 37 -20.45 1.69 0.15
C ARG A 37 -21.54 1.95 -0.90
N SER A 38 -21.49 1.31 -2.07
CA SER A 38 -22.47 1.48 -3.13
C SER A 38 -23.47 0.32 -3.19
N GLU A 39 -24.60 0.52 -3.85
CA GLU A 39 -25.61 -0.53 -4.07
C GLU A 39 -25.06 -1.75 -4.85
N GLU A 40 -23.97 -1.56 -5.61
CA GLU A 40 -23.29 -2.65 -6.33
C GLU A 40 -22.67 -3.68 -5.39
N HIS A 41 -22.33 -3.27 -4.15
CA HIS A 41 -21.98 -4.16 -3.06
C HIS A 41 -23.24 -4.82 -2.48
N LYS A 42 -23.96 -5.55 -3.35
CA LYS A 42 -25.12 -6.41 -3.09
C LYS A 42 -26.14 -5.84 -2.09
N ARG A 43 -26.37 -4.52 -2.13
CA ARG A 43 -27.34 -3.79 -1.28
C ARG A 43 -27.03 -3.82 0.22
N VAL A 44 -25.75 -3.93 0.61
CA VAL A 44 -25.30 -3.70 1.99
C VAL A 44 -24.56 -2.37 2.18
N ALA A 45 -24.61 -1.49 1.16
CA ALA A 45 -24.09 -0.12 1.15
C ALA A 45 -24.27 0.59 2.50
N LYS A 46 -25.53 0.72 2.95
CA LYS A 46 -25.88 1.44 4.18
C LYS A 46 -25.30 0.82 5.44
N ALA A 47 -25.15 -0.51 5.48
CA ALA A 47 -24.53 -1.19 6.62
C ALA A 47 -23.06 -0.76 6.74
N VAL A 48 -22.33 -0.83 5.62
CA VAL A 48 -20.93 -0.39 5.55
C VAL A 48 -20.80 1.11 5.82
N GLU A 49 -21.67 1.95 5.24
CA GLU A 49 -21.70 3.40 5.48
C GLU A 49 -21.90 3.75 6.96
N ASN A 50 -22.74 2.98 7.66
CA ASN A 50 -23.00 3.14 9.09
C ASN A 50 -21.89 2.55 9.98
N GLY A 51 -20.86 1.93 9.39
CA GLY A 51 -19.72 1.40 10.11
C GLY A 51 -19.82 -0.07 10.49
N ASP A 52 -20.70 -0.86 9.88
CA ASP A 52 -20.70 -2.31 10.13
C ASP A 52 -19.37 -2.93 9.64
N PRO A 53 -18.66 -3.71 10.49
CA PRO A 53 -17.38 -4.30 10.11
C PRO A 53 -17.51 -5.31 8.97
N CYS A 54 -16.51 -5.38 8.10
CA CYS A 54 -16.50 -6.30 6.95
C CYS A 54 -16.71 -7.77 7.38
N LEU A 55 -16.11 -8.16 8.52
CA LEU A 55 -16.17 -9.51 9.06
C LEU A 55 -17.50 -9.88 9.73
N GLU A 56 -18.45 -8.96 9.86
CA GLU A 56 -19.81 -9.31 10.27
C GLU A 56 -20.55 -10.08 9.16
N CYS A 57 -20.27 -9.73 7.90
CA CYS A 57 -20.85 -10.40 6.73
C CYS A 57 -19.88 -11.41 6.07
N HIS A 58 -18.59 -11.08 5.98
CA HIS A 58 -17.58 -11.83 5.21
C HIS A 58 -16.66 -12.72 6.06
N ARG A 59 -17.16 -13.26 7.17
CA ARG A 59 -16.35 -14.12 8.05
C ARG A 59 -15.96 -15.41 7.33
N GLU A 60 -14.67 -15.70 7.28
CA GLU A 60 -14.10 -16.93 6.67
C GLU A 60 -14.34 -17.05 5.15
N GLU A 61 -14.70 -15.96 4.48
CA GLU A 61 -14.95 -15.95 3.03
C GLU A 61 -13.72 -15.55 2.18
N GLU A 62 -12.58 -15.24 2.81
CA GLU A 62 -11.41 -14.64 2.13
C GLU A 62 -10.93 -15.49 0.94
N ARG A 63 -10.96 -16.83 1.09
CA ARG A 63 -10.57 -17.76 0.01
C ARG A 63 -11.54 -17.73 -1.16
N ASP A 64 -12.84 -17.73 -0.88
CA ASP A 64 -13.87 -17.78 -1.89
C ASP A 64 -13.93 -16.45 -2.64
N LEU A 65 -13.87 -15.33 -1.91
CA LEU A 65 -13.75 -13.99 -2.46
C LEU A 65 -12.51 -13.87 -3.35
N GLY A 66 -11.33 -14.21 -2.84
CA GLY A 66 -10.09 -14.13 -3.62
C GLY A 66 -10.14 -14.99 -4.89
N THR A 67 -10.73 -16.20 -4.82
CA THR A 67 -10.82 -17.12 -5.96
C THR A 67 -11.78 -16.59 -7.03
N ALA A 68 -12.89 -15.99 -6.62
CA ALA A 68 -13.81 -15.31 -7.52
C ALA A 68 -13.13 -14.11 -8.19
N LEU A 69 -12.49 -13.23 -7.42
CA LEU A 69 -11.96 -11.95 -7.89
C LEU A 69 -10.75 -12.04 -8.83
N VAL A 70 -10.04 -13.17 -8.85
CA VAL A 70 -8.94 -13.38 -9.82
C VAL A 70 -9.43 -13.84 -11.20
N VAL A 71 -10.72 -14.14 -11.37
CA VAL A 71 -11.30 -14.56 -12.66
C VAL A 71 -12.54 -13.76 -13.06
N GLU A 72 -13.27 -13.20 -12.09
CA GLU A 72 -14.47 -12.41 -12.35
C GLU A 72 -14.11 -11.01 -12.83
N HIS A 73 -14.82 -10.54 -13.85
CA HIS A 73 -14.61 -9.22 -14.45
C HIS A 73 -15.51 -8.12 -13.87
N SER A 74 -16.21 -8.40 -12.77
CA SER A 74 -17.22 -7.50 -12.19
C SER A 74 -16.58 -6.28 -11.53
N ILE A 75 -15.54 -6.51 -10.71
CA ILE A 75 -14.75 -5.46 -10.04
C ILE A 75 -13.24 -5.63 -10.27
N GLU A 76 -12.84 -6.45 -11.22
CA GLU A 76 -11.48 -6.59 -11.71
C GLU A 76 -11.55 -6.67 -13.25
N PRO A 77 -11.53 -5.54 -13.97
CA PRO A 77 -11.76 -5.55 -15.41
C PRO A 77 -10.65 -6.31 -16.17
N ASN A 78 -9.43 -6.30 -15.63
CA ASN A 78 -8.23 -6.86 -16.26
C ASN A 78 -7.55 -7.88 -15.31
N PRO A 79 -8.20 -9.02 -15.03
CA PRO A 79 -7.69 -10.02 -14.10
C PRO A 79 -6.35 -10.55 -14.59
N VAL A 80 -5.41 -10.64 -13.66
CA VAL A 80 -4.04 -11.07 -13.96
C VAL A 80 -3.99 -12.59 -14.04
N GLU A 81 -3.57 -13.12 -15.20
CA GLU A 81 -3.41 -14.56 -15.37
C GLU A 81 -2.46 -15.14 -14.31
N GLY A 82 -2.86 -16.27 -13.71
CA GLY A 82 -2.08 -16.91 -12.65
C GLY A 82 -1.90 -16.07 -11.38
N LYS A 83 -2.77 -15.07 -11.14
CA LYS A 83 -2.75 -14.30 -9.89
C LYS A 83 -3.08 -15.21 -8.71
N VAL A 84 -2.26 -15.09 -7.67
CA VAL A 84 -2.53 -15.75 -6.39
C VAL A 84 -3.75 -15.11 -5.75
N SER A 85 -4.80 -15.92 -5.52
CA SER A 85 -6.05 -15.47 -4.92
C SER A 85 -5.95 -15.26 -3.41
N LEU A 86 -5.07 -15.99 -2.74
CA LEU A 86 -4.92 -15.97 -1.29
C LEU A 86 -3.47 -16.23 -0.87
N VAL A 87 -2.96 -15.40 0.03
CA VAL A 87 -1.68 -15.54 0.70
C VAL A 87 -1.93 -15.80 2.19
N PRO A 88 -1.56 -16.97 2.73
CA PRO A 88 -1.56 -17.20 4.17
C PRO A 88 -0.35 -16.49 4.78
N LEU A 89 -0.61 -15.38 5.48
CA LEU A 89 0.42 -14.61 6.17
C LEU A 89 0.53 -15.09 7.62
N GLU A 90 1.66 -15.68 7.98
CA GLU A 90 1.97 -15.99 9.38
C GLU A 90 2.46 -14.73 10.09
N VAL A 91 1.87 -14.44 11.24
CA VAL A 91 2.19 -13.29 12.08
C VAL A 91 2.50 -13.77 13.49
N GLN A 92 3.65 -13.33 14.00
CA GLN A 92 4.04 -13.50 15.39
C GLN A 92 4.38 -12.14 15.99
N ALA A 93 4.10 -11.96 17.27
CA ALA A 93 4.42 -10.73 17.98
C ALA A 93 5.07 -11.03 19.34
N ALA A 94 6.00 -10.17 19.73
CA ALA A 94 6.58 -10.10 21.06
C ALA A 94 6.73 -8.63 21.45
N HIS A 95 6.82 -8.32 22.73
CA HIS A 95 7.10 -6.96 23.17
C HIS A 95 7.93 -6.97 24.44
N ASP A 96 8.64 -5.87 24.69
CA ASP A 96 9.19 -5.53 25.99
C ASP A 96 8.56 -4.23 26.52
N GLU A 97 9.22 -3.50 27.42
CA GLU A 97 8.71 -2.24 27.97
C GLU A 97 8.79 -1.07 26.97
N VAL A 98 9.53 -1.22 25.87
CA VAL A 98 9.89 -0.13 24.95
C VAL A 98 9.52 -0.46 23.49
N TYR A 99 9.56 -1.73 23.09
CA TYR A 99 9.38 -2.14 21.70
C TYR A 99 8.30 -3.20 21.52
N LEU A 100 7.59 -3.06 20.41
CA LEU A 100 6.84 -4.13 19.77
C LEU A 100 7.70 -4.75 18.66
N TYR A 101 7.84 -6.07 18.70
CA TYR A 101 8.50 -6.88 17.69
C TYR A 101 7.45 -7.67 16.93
N MET A 102 7.48 -7.58 15.60
CA MET A 102 6.58 -8.33 14.74
C MET A 102 7.39 -9.13 13.72
N ARG A 103 7.00 -10.39 13.53
CA ARG A 103 7.55 -11.26 12.49
C ARG A 103 6.43 -11.67 11.54
N PHE A 104 6.71 -11.53 10.26
CA PHE A 104 5.82 -11.86 9.16
C PHE A 104 6.49 -12.93 8.30
N SER A 105 5.74 -13.97 7.93
CA SER A 105 6.24 -15.00 7.03
C SER A 105 5.16 -15.43 6.05
N TRP A 106 5.51 -15.54 4.78
CA TRP A 106 4.66 -16.08 3.74
C TRP A 106 5.52 -16.75 2.67
N LYS A 107 4.91 -17.61 1.87
CA LYS A 107 5.55 -18.17 0.68
C LYS A 107 5.41 -17.18 -0.47
N SER A 108 6.54 -16.76 -1.05
CA SER A 108 6.53 -15.95 -2.28
C SER A 108 5.80 -16.67 -3.41
N SER A 109 5.12 -15.89 -4.25
CA SER A 109 4.27 -16.41 -5.34
C SER A 109 5.02 -16.71 -6.64
N GLY A 110 6.25 -16.21 -6.77
CA GLY A 110 7.11 -16.44 -7.93
C GLY A 110 7.88 -17.76 -7.86
N GLU A 111 8.37 -18.22 -9.02
CA GLU A 111 9.35 -19.32 -9.08
C GLU A 111 10.73 -18.90 -8.57
N SER A 112 11.04 -17.61 -8.70
CA SER A 112 12.24 -16.95 -8.16
C SER A 112 11.89 -16.18 -6.88
N PRO A 113 12.88 -15.86 -6.03
CA PRO A 113 12.68 -14.92 -4.94
C PRO A 113 12.03 -13.62 -5.44
N GLY A 114 11.02 -13.13 -4.71
CA GLY A 114 10.34 -11.87 -5.02
C GLY A 114 11.16 -10.65 -4.66
N ASP A 115 12.48 -10.67 -4.77
CA ASP A 115 13.39 -9.61 -4.32
C ASP A 115 13.90 -8.71 -5.46
N MET A 116 13.43 -8.93 -6.69
CA MET A 116 13.81 -8.12 -7.84
C MET A 116 12.73 -7.12 -8.23
N GLY A 117 13.16 -5.86 -8.38
CA GLY A 117 12.41 -4.82 -9.09
C GLY A 117 12.87 -4.69 -10.54
N ASN A 118 12.20 -3.83 -11.31
CA ASN A 118 12.65 -3.48 -12.65
C ASN A 118 14.05 -2.85 -12.63
N PHE A 119 14.83 -3.08 -13.67
CA PHE A 119 16.22 -2.62 -13.75
C PHE A 119 16.56 -2.08 -15.13
N MET A 120 17.65 -1.31 -15.24
CA MET A 120 18.16 -0.82 -16.51
C MET A 120 19.05 -1.87 -17.14
N ARG A 121 18.72 -2.24 -18.39
CA ARG A 121 19.47 -3.18 -19.21
C ARG A 121 19.95 -2.50 -20.49
N TYR A 122 21.21 -2.72 -20.86
CA TYR A 122 21.73 -2.31 -22.16
C TYR A 122 21.35 -3.36 -23.22
N ASP A 123 20.64 -2.95 -24.27
CA ASP A 123 20.17 -3.86 -25.33
C ASP A 123 21.18 -4.08 -26.46
N GLY A 124 22.39 -3.53 -26.32
CA GLY A 124 23.41 -3.46 -27.36
C GLY A 124 23.51 -2.08 -28.03
N SER A 125 22.49 -1.22 -27.90
CA SER A 125 22.45 0.12 -28.48
C SER A 125 22.12 1.23 -27.49
N LYS A 126 21.24 0.96 -26.52
CA LYS A 126 20.81 1.94 -25.50
C LYS A 126 20.49 1.24 -24.18
N TRP A 127 20.56 2.03 -23.12
CA TRP A 127 20.04 1.64 -21.82
C TRP A 127 18.53 1.85 -21.81
N GLN A 128 17.78 0.84 -21.39
CA GLN A 128 16.33 0.92 -21.21
C GLN A 128 15.89 0.11 -19.99
N TRP A 129 14.72 0.47 -19.43
CA TRP A 129 14.12 -0.30 -18.36
C TRP A 129 13.69 -1.68 -18.86
N TYR A 130 13.92 -2.70 -18.04
CA TYR A 130 13.62 -4.09 -18.31
C TYR A 130 12.86 -4.71 -17.13
N GLY A 131 11.77 -5.39 -17.47
CA GLY A 131 10.82 -5.97 -16.53
C GLY A 131 9.88 -4.94 -15.90
N ASN A 132 8.69 -5.38 -15.51
CA ASN A 132 7.71 -4.52 -14.83
C ASN A 132 6.62 -5.34 -14.08
N HIS A 133 5.63 -4.68 -13.49
CA HIS A 133 4.46 -5.38 -12.91
C HIS A 133 3.59 -6.03 -14.00
N ARG A 134 2.83 -7.07 -13.62
CA ARG A 134 2.07 -7.95 -14.55
C ARG A 134 1.02 -7.25 -15.42
N GLN A 135 0.57 -6.06 -15.01
CA GLN A 135 -0.44 -5.26 -15.73
C GLN A 135 0.17 -4.11 -16.53
N HIS A 136 1.50 -3.94 -16.51
CA HIS A 136 2.15 -2.87 -17.25
C HIS A 136 2.19 -3.21 -18.75
N GLU A 137 2.03 -2.21 -19.62
CA GLU A 137 2.10 -2.37 -21.10
C GLU A 137 3.36 -3.13 -21.54
N ALA A 138 4.53 -2.78 -21.01
CA ALA A 138 5.77 -3.50 -21.27
C ALA A 138 5.73 -5.02 -21.02
N VAL A 139 4.88 -5.50 -20.10
CA VAL A 139 4.72 -6.94 -19.83
C VAL A 139 3.61 -7.54 -20.69
N VAL A 140 2.47 -6.85 -20.77
CA VAL A 140 1.27 -7.35 -21.48
C VAL A 140 1.42 -7.28 -23.00
N GLU A 141 2.00 -6.21 -23.51
CA GLU A 141 2.12 -5.90 -24.94
C GLU A 141 3.52 -6.18 -25.49
N ASP A 142 4.58 -5.75 -24.78
CA ASP A 142 5.96 -5.87 -25.27
C ASP A 142 6.64 -7.21 -24.89
N GLY A 143 5.98 -8.05 -24.10
CA GLY A 143 6.49 -9.36 -23.68
C GLY A 143 7.72 -9.32 -22.76
N GLN A 144 7.97 -8.20 -22.08
CA GLN A 144 8.97 -8.16 -21.02
C GLN A 144 8.55 -9.06 -19.84
N PRO A 145 9.51 -9.60 -19.06
CA PRO A 145 9.18 -10.42 -17.92
C PRO A 145 8.44 -9.61 -16.83
N ALA A 146 7.52 -10.26 -16.15
CA ALA A 146 6.93 -9.73 -14.92
C ALA A 146 7.97 -9.77 -13.79
N ILE A 147 8.59 -8.63 -13.49
CA ILE A 147 9.56 -8.46 -12.41
C ILE A 147 8.97 -7.46 -11.43
N TYR A 148 8.43 -7.97 -10.33
CA TYR A 148 7.73 -7.18 -9.33
C TYR A 148 8.03 -7.73 -7.94
N PRO A 149 8.54 -6.90 -7.01
CA PRO A 149 8.99 -7.38 -5.73
C PRO A 149 7.82 -7.71 -4.81
N ASP A 150 8.05 -8.67 -3.91
CA ASP A 150 7.20 -8.90 -2.76
C ASP A 150 7.22 -7.67 -1.85
N ARG A 151 6.05 -7.33 -1.32
CA ARG A 151 5.83 -6.18 -0.45
C ARG A 151 4.91 -6.54 0.69
N LEU A 152 5.21 -5.99 1.85
CA LEU A 152 4.34 -6.05 3.02
C LEU A 152 4.00 -4.61 3.44
N GLY A 153 2.71 -4.33 3.55
CA GLY A 153 2.20 -3.07 4.10
C GLY A 153 1.50 -3.33 5.43
N ILE A 154 1.79 -2.53 6.44
CA ILE A 154 1.15 -2.56 7.76
C ILE A 154 0.58 -1.18 8.00
N MET A 155 -0.74 -1.10 8.19
CA MET A 155 -1.42 0.14 8.54
C MET A 155 -1.83 0.07 10.01
N ILE A 156 -1.45 1.08 10.79
CA ILE A 156 -1.74 1.19 12.21
C ILE A 156 -2.53 2.47 12.44
N GLY A 157 -3.56 2.36 13.27
CA GLY A 157 -4.43 3.45 13.65
C GLY A 157 -5.34 3.02 14.80
N ASP A 158 -6.11 3.96 15.31
CA ASP A 158 -7.05 3.75 16.41
C ASP A 158 -8.42 4.39 16.08
N GLU A 159 -9.26 4.53 17.11
CA GLU A 159 -10.60 5.13 17.02
C GLU A 159 -10.61 6.66 16.80
N GLY A 160 -9.44 7.30 16.83
CA GLY A 160 -9.28 8.71 16.48
C GLY A 160 -9.54 8.98 15.00
N VAL A 161 -9.27 8.00 14.14
CA VAL A 161 -9.69 8.00 12.73
C VAL A 161 -11.02 7.27 12.62
N GLY A 162 -12.07 8.01 12.24
CA GLY A 162 -13.44 7.53 12.19
C GLY A 162 -13.55 6.26 11.35
N LEU A 163 -14.34 5.29 11.79
CA LEU A 163 -14.57 3.99 11.12
C LEU A 163 -13.34 3.09 10.87
N PHE A 164 -12.10 3.53 11.17
CA PHE A 164 -10.91 2.70 10.98
C PHE A 164 -10.97 1.36 11.74
N PRO A 165 -11.44 1.29 13.01
CA PRO A 165 -11.59 0.02 13.70
C PRO A 165 -12.54 -0.98 13.03
N GLN A 166 -13.51 -0.49 12.24
CA GLN A 166 -14.52 -1.32 11.58
C GLN A 166 -14.15 -1.66 10.13
N GLN A 167 -13.50 -0.74 9.42
CA GLN A 167 -13.25 -0.84 7.97
C GLN A 167 -11.77 -1.01 7.61
N GLY A 168 -10.87 -0.79 8.56
CA GLY A 168 -9.43 -0.95 8.38
C GLY A 168 -8.89 -0.13 7.21
N CYS A 169 -7.96 -0.70 6.45
CA CYS A 169 -7.30 0.04 5.37
C CYS A 169 -8.18 0.34 4.15
N TRP A 170 -9.36 -0.30 4.01
CA TRP A 170 -10.26 -0.10 2.86
C TRP A 170 -10.70 1.35 2.72
N MET A 171 -10.91 2.06 3.83
CA MET A 171 -11.29 3.47 3.80
C MET A 171 -10.24 4.42 3.23
N THR A 172 -9.04 3.91 2.95
CA THR A 172 -7.99 4.67 2.25
C THR A 172 -7.83 4.26 0.78
N CYS A 173 -8.61 3.29 0.31
CA CYS A 173 -8.55 2.71 -1.03
C CYS A 173 -9.63 3.31 -1.94
N HIS A 174 -9.50 4.59 -2.30
CA HIS A 174 -10.48 5.27 -3.14
C HIS A 174 -10.40 4.86 -4.61
N ASP A 175 -11.51 4.98 -5.33
CA ASP A 175 -11.64 4.75 -6.78
C ASP A 175 -10.76 5.64 -7.67
N SER A 176 -10.32 6.78 -7.14
CA SER A 176 -9.45 7.76 -7.81
C SER A 176 -7.95 7.46 -7.71
N LEU A 177 -7.57 6.43 -6.96
CA LEU A 177 -6.18 6.02 -6.81
C LEU A 177 -5.61 5.44 -8.11
N VAL A 178 -4.28 5.35 -8.16
CA VAL A 178 -3.55 4.70 -9.26
C VAL A 178 -4.04 3.27 -9.46
N GLY A 179 -4.43 2.95 -10.69
CA GLY A 179 -4.89 1.63 -11.10
C GLY A 179 -6.31 1.30 -10.65
N MET A 180 -7.11 2.28 -10.21
CA MET A 180 -8.52 2.13 -9.86
C MET A 180 -9.44 2.66 -10.98
N PRO A 181 -10.75 2.30 -11.00
CA PRO A 181 -11.65 2.55 -12.13
C PRO A 181 -11.78 4.03 -12.52
N GLU A 182 -11.76 4.92 -11.53
CA GLU A 182 -11.95 6.37 -11.69
C GLU A 182 -10.64 7.13 -11.43
N GLN A 183 -9.49 6.51 -11.77
CA GLN A 183 -8.17 7.08 -11.53
C GLN A 183 -8.12 8.54 -11.96
N ALA A 184 -7.73 9.42 -11.03
CA ALA A 184 -7.69 10.85 -11.29
C ALA A 184 -6.75 11.20 -12.45
N ILE A 185 -7.13 12.21 -13.23
CA ILE A 185 -6.35 12.73 -14.35
C ILE A 185 -5.11 13.44 -13.81
N GLU A 186 -3.95 13.09 -14.35
CA GLU A 186 -2.66 13.56 -13.84
C GLU A 186 -2.52 15.08 -13.85
N ASP A 187 -2.88 15.72 -14.95
CA ASP A 187 -2.79 17.17 -15.10
C ASP A 187 -3.69 17.90 -14.09
N GLU A 188 -4.84 17.32 -13.74
CA GLU A 188 -5.76 17.89 -12.74
C GLU A 188 -5.17 17.79 -11.34
N VAL A 189 -4.57 16.66 -10.98
CA VAL A 189 -3.88 16.48 -9.68
C VAL A 189 -2.71 17.46 -9.54
N VAL A 190 -1.94 17.68 -10.60
CA VAL A 190 -0.82 18.63 -10.61
C VAL A 190 -1.31 20.08 -10.46
N GLN A 191 -2.44 20.41 -11.08
CA GLN A 191 -3.05 21.74 -11.00
C GLN A 191 -3.82 21.98 -9.71
N HIS A 192 -4.19 20.91 -8.99
CA HIS A 192 -4.94 21.00 -7.75
C HIS A 192 -4.18 21.84 -6.70
N PRO A 193 -4.81 22.84 -6.07
CA PRO A 193 -4.12 23.83 -5.22
C PRO A 193 -3.42 23.20 -4.01
N VAL A 194 -3.99 22.16 -3.41
CA VAL A 194 -3.39 21.44 -2.27
C VAL A 194 -2.43 20.35 -2.75
N LEU A 195 -2.93 19.27 -3.35
CA LEU A 195 -2.12 18.12 -3.77
C LEU A 195 -0.94 18.46 -4.69
N GLY A 196 -1.13 19.37 -5.66
CA GLY A 196 -0.04 19.83 -6.54
C GLY A 196 1.06 20.58 -5.79
N SER A 197 0.75 21.19 -4.64
CA SER A 197 1.74 21.84 -3.77
C SER A 197 2.52 20.84 -2.91
N VAL A 198 1.85 19.77 -2.42
CA VAL A 198 2.48 18.72 -1.60
C VAL A 198 3.63 18.06 -2.35
N TYR A 199 3.44 17.72 -3.63
CA TYR A 199 4.50 17.10 -4.42
C TYR A 199 5.71 18.00 -4.66
N LYS A 200 5.49 19.29 -4.83
CA LYS A 200 6.56 20.29 -4.96
C LYS A 200 7.44 20.34 -3.71
N GLN A 201 6.88 20.12 -2.52
CA GLN A 201 7.66 20.06 -1.27
C GLN A 201 8.70 18.94 -1.27
N PHE A 202 8.41 17.84 -1.96
CA PHE A 202 9.34 16.71 -2.12
C PHE A 202 10.22 16.81 -3.37
N GLY A 203 10.14 17.92 -4.12
CA GLY A 203 10.84 18.06 -5.41
C GLY A 203 10.35 17.07 -6.47
N LEU A 204 9.14 16.54 -6.31
CA LEU A 204 8.54 15.57 -7.21
C LEU A 204 7.54 16.29 -8.13
N SER A 205 7.56 15.94 -9.42
CA SER A 205 6.50 16.30 -10.37
C SER A 205 5.33 15.32 -10.33
N ASN A 206 5.12 14.64 -9.20
CA ASN A 206 4.21 13.49 -9.15
C ASN A 206 2.75 13.92 -9.34
N ASN A 207 1.98 12.98 -9.85
CA ASN A 207 0.90 13.21 -10.79
C ASN A 207 -0.35 12.38 -10.51
N MET A 208 -0.42 11.69 -9.37
CA MET A 208 -1.51 10.75 -9.10
C MET A 208 -1.99 10.87 -7.67
N VAL A 209 -3.26 10.57 -7.44
CA VAL A 209 -3.81 10.49 -6.09
C VAL A 209 -3.24 9.25 -5.38
N ARG A 210 -2.92 9.40 -4.10
CA ARG A 210 -2.50 8.30 -3.20
C ARG A 210 -3.49 8.21 -2.05
N LYS A 211 -3.33 7.18 -1.21
CA LYS A 211 -4.16 6.95 -0.02
C LYS A 211 -4.38 8.23 0.79
N PHE A 212 -5.61 8.44 1.23
CA PHE A 212 -6.06 9.51 2.12
C PHE A 212 -7.20 8.96 3.00
N ILE A 213 -7.54 9.64 4.10
CA ILE A 213 -8.71 9.33 4.94
C ILE A 213 -9.90 10.24 4.60
N PRO A 214 -11.15 9.80 4.75
CA PRO A 214 -12.33 10.61 4.43
C PRO A 214 -12.39 11.97 5.15
N GLU A 215 -11.95 12.05 6.41
CA GLU A 215 -12.01 13.28 7.21
C GLU A 215 -11.17 14.41 6.60
N SER A 216 -10.11 14.06 5.87
CA SER A 216 -9.30 15.02 5.12
C SER A 216 -10.04 15.65 3.92
N ARG A 217 -11.27 15.22 3.68
CA ARG A 217 -12.22 15.69 2.67
C ARG A 217 -13.56 16.11 3.28
N GLY A 218 -13.64 16.28 4.60
CA GLY A 218 -14.90 16.58 5.29
C GLY A 218 -15.89 15.41 5.23
N ASP A 219 -15.37 14.19 5.31
CA ASP A 219 -16.07 12.91 5.17
C ASP A 219 -16.51 12.55 3.74
N GLU A 220 -16.15 13.38 2.76
CA GLU A 220 -16.32 13.05 1.35
C GLU A 220 -15.29 12.02 0.87
N THR A 221 -15.63 11.30 -0.19
CA THR A 221 -14.72 10.30 -0.78
C THR A 221 -14.06 10.78 -2.08
N THR A 222 -14.37 11.98 -2.56
CA THR A 222 -13.74 12.53 -3.77
C THR A 222 -12.33 13.01 -3.46
N TRP A 223 -11.42 12.85 -4.43
CA TRP A 223 -10.00 13.14 -4.19
C TRP A 223 -9.69 14.63 -4.07
N ASP A 224 -10.51 15.48 -4.70
CA ASP A 224 -10.31 16.91 -4.92
C ASP A 224 -10.98 17.81 -3.87
N ALA A 225 -11.82 17.25 -3.00
CA ALA A 225 -12.48 18.00 -1.93
C ALA A 225 -11.58 18.23 -0.70
N VAL A 226 -10.29 18.52 -0.89
CA VAL A 226 -9.34 18.68 0.22
C VAL A 226 -9.77 19.81 1.14
N VAL A 227 -9.95 19.52 2.43
CA VAL A 227 -10.29 20.54 3.45
C VAL A 227 -9.18 21.59 3.56
N SER A 228 -9.46 22.70 4.23
CA SER A 228 -8.51 23.81 4.34
C SER A 228 -7.21 23.39 5.05
N ALA A 229 -6.12 24.13 4.82
CA ALA A 229 -4.85 23.86 5.48
C ALA A 229 -4.93 23.96 7.02
N ASP A 230 -5.77 24.85 7.54
CA ASP A 230 -6.01 24.98 8.98
C ASP A 230 -6.79 23.77 9.53
N GLU A 231 -7.77 23.25 8.78
CA GLU A 231 -8.49 22.02 9.14
C GLU A 231 -7.57 20.80 9.07
N LEU A 232 -6.76 20.64 8.02
CA LEU A 232 -5.76 19.55 7.94
C LEU A 232 -4.78 19.59 9.11
N LYS A 233 -4.35 20.80 9.50
CA LYS A 233 -3.50 20.99 10.67
C LYS A 233 -4.23 20.58 11.94
N ALA A 234 -5.49 20.99 12.13
CA ALA A 234 -6.29 20.59 13.28
C ALA A 234 -6.50 19.07 13.36
N LEU A 235 -6.87 18.42 12.24
CA LEU A 235 -6.97 16.95 12.15
C LEU A 235 -5.67 16.28 12.59
N ARG A 236 -4.52 16.78 12.12
CA ARG A 236 -3.21 16.24 12.51
C ARG A 236 -2.91 16.45 14.00
N GLU A 237 -3.21 17.62 14.55
CA GLU A 237 -3.04 17.92 15.98
C GLU A 237 -3.97 17.07 16.87
N GLU A 238 -5.15 16.70 16.35
CA GLU A 238 -6.08 15.74 16.97
C GLU A 238 -5.64 14.28 16.84
N GLY A 239 -4.56 13.99 16.10
CA GLY A 239 -4.07 12.62 15.87
C GLY A 239 -4.85 11.85 14.79
N LYS A 240 -5.62 12.53 13.94
CA LYS A 240 -6.43 11.90 12.89
C LYS A 240 -5.61 11.55 11.66
N PHE A 241 -4.69 10.60 11.79
CA PHE A 241 -3.94 10.04 10.68
C PHE A 241 -3.64 8.57 10.95
N LEU A 242 -3.30 7.83 9.90
CA LEU A 242 -2.90 6.43 10.00
C LEU A 242 -1.41 6.31 9.70
N ASP A 243 -0.70 5.50 10.48
CA ASP A 243 0.66 5.09 10.16
C ASP A 243 0.63 3.97 9.11
N LEU A 244 1.54 4.01 8.14
CA LEU A 244 1.67 3.04 7.08
C LEU A 244 3.14 2.67 6.89
N ILE A 245 3.50 1.51 7.39
CA ILE A 245 4.84 0.93 7.23
C ILE A 245 4.83 0.04 5.99
N ILE A 246 5.81 0.23 5.10
CA ILE A 246 5.97 -0.58 3.89
C ILE A 246 7.36 -1.18 3.84
N TRP A 247 7.43 -2.50 3.82
CA TRP A 247 8.62 -3.25 3.45
C TRP A 247 8.52 -3.67 1.99
N ASP A 248 9.60 -3.43 1.23
CA ASP A 248 9.76 -3.83 -0.17
C ASP A 248 11.04 -4.65 -0.30
N ALA A 249 10.90 -5.88 -0.82
CA ALA A 249 11.99 -6.84 -0.92
C ALA A 249 13.16 -6.35 -1.79
N ALA A 250 12.89 -5.52 -2.81
CA ALA A 250 13.91 -4.99 -3.71
C ALA A 250 14.45 -3.63 -3.27
N LEU A 251 13.62 -2.81 -2.61
CA LEU A 251 13.96 -1.41 -2.33
C LEU A 251 14.40 -1.16 -0.89
N THR A 252 13.63 -1.60 0.11
CA THR A 252 13.91 -1.25 1.51
C THR A 252 14.67 -2.35 2.24
N ASN A 253 14.44 -3.62 1.88
CA ASN A 253 15.12 -4.77 2.47
C ASN A 253 16.66 -4.72 2.35
N PRO A 254 17.27 -4.41 1.18
CA PRO A 254 18.73 -4.44 1.03
C PRO A 254 19.48 -3.44 1.92
N VAL A 255 18.79 -2.40 2.38
CA VAL A 255 19.34 -1.35 3.26
C VAL A 255 18.87 -1.50 4.71
N GLY A 256 18.20 -2.60 5.04
CA GLY A 256 17.85 -2.98 6.42
C GLY A 256 16.79 -2.09 7.08
N VAL A 257 15.85 -1.54 6.30
CA VAL A 257 14.79 -0.66 6.82
C VAL A 257 13.43 -0.96 6.18
N ALA A 258 12.37 -0.39 6.74
CA ALA A 258 11.08 -0.23 6.10
C ALA A 258 10.85 1.26 5.79
N ALA A 259 10.00 1.53 4.80
CA ALA A 259 9.51 2.88 4.58
C ALA A 259 8.41 3.21 5.59
N ASP A 260 8.48 4.42 6.13
CA ASP A 260 7.55 4.94 7.12
C ASP A 260 6.74 6.06 6.47
N PHE A 261 5.42 6.01 6.63
CA PHE A 261 4.49 6.95 6.05
C PHE A 261 3.35 7.23 7.03
N ASN A 262 2.75 8.42 6.90
CA ASN A 262 1.44 8.74 7.45
C ASN A 262 0.41 8.92 6.32
N VAL A 263 -0.86 8.66 6.62
CA VAL A 263 -2.00 8.85 5.74
C VAL A 263 -3.02 9.76 6.42
N LEU A 264 -3.10 11.01 5.94
CA LEU A 264 -4.15 11.98 6.29
C LEU A 264 -4.84 12.42 4.99
N ASP A 265 -4.42 13.54 4.41
CA ASP A 265 -4.88 14.08 3.13
C ASP A 265 -4.17 13.43 1.94
N PHE A 266 -3.05 12.79 2.25
CA PHE A 266 -2.15 12.16 1.33
C PHE A 266 -1.21 11.20 2.07
N LYS A 267 -0.77 10.13 1.40
CA LYS A 267 0.28 9.23 1.90
C LYS A 267 1.64 9.92 1.81
N ALA A 268 2.11 10.51 2.90
CA ALA A 268 3.37 11.24 2.96
C ALA A 268 4.38 10.51 3.87
N PRO A 269 5.68 10.53 3.57
CA PRO A 269 6.69 10.13 4.54
C PRO A 269 6.58 10.99 5.81
N ASP A 270 6.71 10.37 6.97
CA ASP A 270 6.82 11.07 8.25
C ASP A 270 8.27 11.49 8.57
N GLU A 271 8.48 11.98 9.80
CA GLU A 271 9.79 12.42 10.32
C GLU A 271 10.78 11.27 10.55
N GLY A 272 10.37 10.02 10.34
CA GLY A 272 11.18 8.82 10.43
C GLY A 272 12.18 8.64 9.28
N ARG A 273 12.78 7.45 9.23
CA ARG A 273 13.85 7.10 8.26
C ARG A 273 13.30 6.50 6.96
N SER A 274 12.26 7.11 6.39
CA SER A 274 11.65 6.63 5.16
C SER A 274 12.60 6.74 3.96
N GLN A 275 12.94 5.60 3.35
CA GLN A 275 13.79 5.53 2.16
C GLN A 275 13.01 5.74 0.86
N LEU A 276 11.68 5.82 0.95
CA LEU A 276 10.80 6.00 -0.19
C LEU A 276 10.22 7.41 -0.21
N TRP A 277 10.03 7.92 -1.41
CA TRP A 277 9.17 9.06 -1.69
C TRP A 277 7.70 8.63 -1.63
N PRO A 278 6.74 9.57 -1.52
CA PRO A 278 5.32 9.25 -1.56
C PRO A 278 4.86 8.38 -2.74
N ASN A 279 5.50 8.57 -3.90
CA ASN A 279 5.24 7.79 -5.11
C ASN A 279 5.87 6.37 -5.10
N GLY A 280 6.50 5.98 -3.99
CA GLY A 280 7.14 4.67 -3.82
C GLY A 280 8.55 4.56 -4.44
N LYS A 281 9.11 5.63 -4.99
CA LYS A 281 10.49 5.62 -5.53
C LYS A 281 11.51 5.83 -4.43
N MET A 282 12.68 5.20 -4.53
CA MET A 282 13.79 5.39 -3.58
C MET A 282 14.31 6.84 -3.59
N ARG A 283 14.53 7.40 -2.40
CA ARG A 283 15.03 8.78 -2.21
C ARG A 283 16.43 9.00 -2.75
N HIS A 284 17.31 8.02 -2.56
CA HIS A 284 18.71 8.08 -2.97
C HIS A 284 19.01 7.23 -4.21
N GLY A 285 17.96 6.83 -4.94
CA GLY A 285 18.05 5.83 -6.02
C GLY A 285 18.37 4.43 -5.47
N PRO A 286 18.16 3.36 -6.25
CA PRO A 286 18.54 2.02 -5.81
C PRO A 286 20.05 1.84 -5.93
N ALA A 287 20.67 1.15 -4.96
CA ALA A 287 22.12 0.91 -4.97
C ALA A 287 22.59 0.09 -6.19
N HIS A 288 21.70 -0.74 -6.75
CA HIS A 288 21.96 -1.64 -7.86
C HIS A 288 20.79 -1.61 -8.87
N VAL A 289 20.91 -0.84 -9.96
CA VAL A 289 19.92 -0.80 -11.07
C VAL A 289 20.49 -1.19 -12.42
N PHE A 290 21.77 -1.59 -12.46
CA PHE A 290 22.47 -1.86 -13.71
C PHE A 290 22.80 -3.34 -13.80
N ASP A 291 22.32 -3.99 -14.86
CA ASP A 291 22.86 -5.27 -15.30
C ASP A 291 24.07 -5.01 -16.21
N LYS A 292 25.24 -5.57 -15.85
CA LYS A 292 26.48 -5.49 -16.64
C LYS A 292 26.61 -6.60 -17.66
N ALA A 293 25.66 -7.54 -17.75
CA ALA A 293 25.69 -8.61 -18.71
C ALA A 293 25.20 -8.15 -20.10
N ALA A 294 26.13 -7.64 -20.90
CA ALA A 294 26.14 -7.69 -22.36
C ALA A 294 27.59 -7.65 -22.87
#